data_AF-A0A2S1LI27-F1
#
_entry.id   AF-A0A2S1LI27-F1
#
_cell.length_a   1.000
_cell.length_b   1.000
_cell.length_c   1.000
_cell.angle_alpha   90.00
_cell.angle_beta   90.00
_cell.angle_gamma   90.00
#
_symmetry.space_group_name_H-M   'P 1'
#
loop_
_entity.id
_entity.type
_entity.pdbx_description
1 polymer ?
#
loop_
_entity_poly.entity_id
_entity_poly.type
_entity_poly.pdbx_seq_one_letter_code
_entity_poly.pdbx_strand_id
1 'polypeptide(L)'
;MKKIITLFAIVGLLSLQSCTVQDNLDADTISEVFEVTRSFNTSNNFSTVVDLNPSIFDSDVVLVYRLSAVFQGQDVWTLVPENFYFDNGTLDFGYRFDFTRNDINVYMVGNNLQSVSTDFRVNQVLRIVIVPGNFSIAVDKNNYNEVIAALNVKEKDIQKIEF
;
A
#
# COMPACT_ATOMS: atom_id res chain seq x y z
N MET A 1 17.95 18.21 -74.04
CA MET A 1 18.43 18.15 -72.64
C MET A 1 17.36 18.76 -71.73
N LYS A 2 16.57 17.93 -71.05
CA LYS A 2 15.60 18.40 -70.03
C LYS A 2 15.64 17.45 -68.84
N LYS A 3 15.90 18.04 -67.68
CA LYS A 3 16.17 17.42 -66.38
C LYS A 3 14.83 17.13 -65.69
N ILE A 4 14.40 15.86 -65.62
CA ILE A 4 13.31 15.44 -64.73
C ILE A 4 13.57 13.99 -64.31
N ILE A 5 14.49 13.74 -63.36
CA ILE A 5 14.62 12.40 -62.74
C ILE A 5 14.83 12.52 -61.21
N THR A 6 14.62 13.69 -60.60
CA THR A 6 14.93 13.90 -59.17
C THR A 6 13.71 14.23 -58.33
N LEU A 7 12.59 13.49 -58.49
CA LEU A 7 11.39 13.75 -57.66
C LEU A 7 10.76 12.50 -57.01
N PHE A 8 11.30 11.31 -57.23
CA PHE A 8 10.73 10.08 -56.65
C PHE A 8 11.53 9.46 -55.49
N ALA A 9 12.53 10.18 -54.94
CA ALA A 9 13.36 9.65 -53.84
C ALA A 9 12.96 10.13 -52.44
N ILE A 10 12.00 11.07 -52.30
CA ILE A 10 11.71 11.70 -51.00
C ILE A 10 10.49 11.07 -50.28
N VAL A 11 9.66 10.30 -50.97
CA VAL A 11 8.40 9.77 -50.39
C VAL A 11 8.59 8.44 -49.64
N GLY A 12 9.77 7.81 -49.72
CA GLY A 12 10.06 6.53 -49.07
C GLY A 12 10.48 6.60 -47.59
N LEU A 13 10.68 7.80 -47.03
CA LEU A 13 11.21 8.00 -45.66
C LEU A 13 10.14 8.23 -44.58
N LEU A 14 8.85 8.18 -44.92
CA LEU A 14 7.75 8.41 -43.98
C LEU A 14 7.05 7.13 -43.49
N SER A 15 7.54 5.94 -43.85
CA SER A 15 6.97 4.67 -43.38
C SER A 15 7.67 4.08 -42.15
N LEU A 16 8.47 4.87 -41.43
CA LEU A 16 8.82 4.53 -40.06
C LEU A 16 7.56 4.71 -39.22
N GLN A 17 6.70 3.69 -39.23
CA GLN A 17 5.70 3.52 -38.20
C GLN A 17 6.47 3.54 -36.88
N SER A 18 6.31 4.64 -36.14
CA SER A 18 6.50 4.64 -34.71
C SER A 18 5.74 3.44 -34.20
N CYS A 19 6.44 2.39 -33.78
CA CYS A 19 5.98 1.64 -32.63
C CYS A 19 5.94 2.68 -31.52
N THR A 20 4.82 3.40 -31.38
CA THR A 20 4.38 3.70 -30.04
C THR A 20 4.24 2.31 -29.45
N VAL A 21 5.24 1.90 -28.66
CA VAL A 21 4.98 0.93 -27.61
C VAL A 21 3.78 1.54 -26.94
N GLN A 22 2.62 0.95 -27.20
CA GLN A 22 1.48 1.16 -26.34
C GLN A 22 2.04 0.65 -25.03
N ASP A 23 2.51 1.57 -24.19
CA ASP A 23 2.69 1.31 -22.79
C ASP A 23 1.30 0.84 -22.36
N ASN A 24 1.10 -0.47 -22.42
CA ASN A 24 0.47 -1.15 -21.31
C ASN A 24 1.34 -0.69 -20.15
N LEU A 25 0.93 0.43 -19.53
CA LEU A 25 1.32 0.76 -18.18
C LEU A 25 1.09 -0.55 -17.44
N ASP A 26 2.20 -1.21 -17.16
CA ASP A 26 2.20 -2.51 -16.56
C ASP A 26 1.58 -2.30 -15.18
N ALA A 27 0.31 -2.67 -15.04
CA ALA A 27 -0.41 -2.51 -13.78
C ALA A 27 0.29 -3.32 -12.67
N ASP A 28 1.15 -4.28 -13.04
CA ASP A 28 2.06 -5.01 -12.17
C ASP A 28 3.20 -4.12 -11.59
N THR A 29 3.33 -2.84 -11.96
CA THR A 29 4.37 -1.95 -11.39
C THR A 29 3.79 -0.79 -10.58
N ILE A 30 2.46 -0.61 -10.57
CA ILE A 30 1.83 0.51 -9.84
C ILE A 30 1.51 0.05 -8.43
N SER A 31 2.12 0.70 -7.45
CA SER A 31 1.81 0.44 -6.04
C SER A 31 0.47 1.06 -5.67
N GLU A 32 -0.36 0.30 -4.96
CA GLU A 32 -1.65 0.76 -4.46
C GLU A 32 -1.53 1.09 -2.97
N VAL A 33 -2.04 2.26 -2.58
CA VAL A 33 -2.04 2.71 -1.19
C VAL A 33 -3.40 3.27 -0.83
N PHE A 34 -3.99 2.73 0.22
CA PHE A 34 -5.30 3.16 0.69
C PHE A 34 -5.42 3.07 2.21
N GLU A 35 -6.40 3.79 2.74
CA GLU A 35 -6.72 3.84 4.17
C GLU A 35 -8.08 3.21 4.46
N VAL A 36 -8.14 2.53 5.60
CA VAL A 36 -9.40 2.04 6.18
C VAL A 36 -9.49 2.45 7.64
N THR A 37 -10.67 2.87 8.07
CA THR A 37 -10.96 3.10 9.49
C THR A 37 -11.67 1.88 10.05
N ARG A 38 -11.15 1.30 11.14
CA ARG A 38 -11.67 0.08 11.76
C ARG A 38 -11.68 0.15 13.27
N SER A 39 -12.63 -0.57 13.87
CA SER A 39 -12.72 -0.74 15.32
C SER A 39 -12.54 -2.21 15.69
N PHE A 40 -11.82 -2.50 16.76
CA PHE A 40 -11.54 -3.82 17.31
C PHE A 40 -12.31 -4.00 18.62
N ASN A 41 -13.29 -4.89 18.62
CA ASN A 41 -14.19 -5.09 19.75
C ASN A 41 -14.60 -6.56 19.88
N THR A 42 -15.39 -6.89 20.90
CA THR A 42 -15.82 -8.26 21.14
C THR A 42 -16.72 -8.81 20.03
N SER A 43 -17.48 -7.98 19.32
CA SER A 43 -18.37 -8.44 18.24
C SER A 43 -17.62 -8.92 17.00
N ASN A 44 -16.41 -8.40 16.74
CA ASN A 44 -15.55 -8.86 15.64
C ASN A 44 -14.32 -9.64 16.12
N ASN A 45 -14.34 -10.12 17.37
CA ASN A 45 -13.21 -10.84 17.99
C ASN A 45 -11.88 -10.08 17.90
N PHE A 46 -11.93 -8.74 17.95
CA PHE A 46 -10.78 -7.86 17.79
C PHE A 46 -9.99 -8.11 16.48
N SER A 47 -10.72 -8.40 15.41
CA SER A 47 -10.21 -8.66 14.05
C SER A 47 -11.01 -7.85 13.02
N THR A 48 -10.37 -7.46 11.93
CA THR A 48 -11.04 -6.87 10.77
C THR A 48 -10.44 -7.40 9.49
N VAL A 49 -11.31 -7.77 8.56
CA VAL A 49 -10.94 -8.17 7.20
C VAL A 49 -11.16 -7.00 6.26
N VAL A 50 -10.26 -6.86 5.30
CA VAL A 50 -10.34 -5.91 4.18
C VAL A 50 -10.27 -6.75 2.92
N ASP A 51 -11.38 -6.83 2.20
CA ASP A 51 -11.42 -7.54 0.92
C ASP A 51 -10.72 -6.72 -0.17
N LEU A 52 -9.89 -7.39 -0.96
CA LEU A 52 -9.18 -6.83 -2.10
C LEU A 52 -9.98 -7.14 -3.37
N ASN A 53 -10.43 -6.09 -4.05
CA ASN A 53 -11.12 -6.21 -5.32
C ASN A 53 -10.65 -5.11 -6.29
N PRO A 54 -9.86 -5.46 -7.32
CA PRO A 54 -9.47 -6.81 -7.72
C PRO A 54 -8.48 -7.47 -6.74
N SER A 55 -8.36 -8.81 -6.82
CA SER A 55 -7.30 -9.54 -6.12
C SER A 55 -5.92 -9.08 -6.58
N ILE A 56 -4.96 -8.99 -5.66
CA ILE A 56 -3.55 -8.67 -5.96
C ILE A 56 -2.83 -9.86 -6.62
N PHE A 57 -1.62 -9.64 -7.13
CA PHE A 57 -0.82 -10.71 -7.71
C PHE A 57 -0.16 -11.57 -6.62
N ASP A 58 0.12 -12.83 -6.94
CA ASP A 58 0.76 -13.77 -5.99
C ASP A 58 2.19 -13.33 -5.60
N SER A 59 2.81 -12.47 -6.41
CA SER A 59 4.13 -11.89 -6.16
C SER A 59 4.10 -10.64 -5.27
N ASP A 60 2.94 -10.03 -5.09
CA ASP A 60 2.80 -8.79 -4.34
C ASP A 60 2.96 -9.02 -2.84
N VAL A 61 3.44 -7.99 -2.15
CA VAL A 61 3.55 -8.02 -0.69
C VAL A 61 2.78 -6.85 -0.07
N VAL A 62 2.15 -7.11 1.07
CA VAL A 62 1.36 -6.12 1.78
C VAL A 62 2.15 -5.58 2.98
N LEU A 63 2.13 -4.26 3.16
CA LEU A 63 2.54 -3.59 4.38
C LEU A 63 1.32 -2.90 5.00
N VAL A 64 1.20 -3.01 6.32
CA VAL A 64 0.14 -2.36 7.09
C VAL A 64 0.77 -1.40 8.09
N TYR A 65 0.40 -0.13 8.00
CA TYR A 65 0.77 0.90 8.96
C TYR A 65 -0.46 1.33 9.77
N ARG A 66 -0.28 1.59 11.06
CA ARG A 66 -1.30 2.20 11.92
C ARG A 66 -0.96 3.67 12.14
N LEU A 67 -1.97 4.54 12.09
CA LEU A 67 -1.83 5.92 12.55
C LEU A 67 -1.66 5.90 14.07
N SER A 68 -0.40 6.00 14.50
CA SER A 68 -0.02 5.80 15.90
C SER A 68 -0.07 7.08 16.73
N ALA A 69 0.18 8.23 16.09
CA ALA A 69 0.13 9.55 16.71
C ALA A 69 -0.02 10.65 15.65
N VAL A 70 -0.25 11.87 16.12
CA VAL A 70 -0.08 13.11 15.34
C VAL A 70 0.92 13.98 16.08
N PHE A 71 2.00 14.36 15.43
CA PHE A 71 3.06 15.19 16.01
C PHE A 71 3.27 16.45 15.18
N GLN A 72 3.07 17.62 15.80
CA GLN A 72 3.15 18.93 15.14
C GLN A 72 2.28 19.02 13.86
N GLY A 73 1.09 18.42 13.90
CA GLY A 73 0.16 18.41 12.76
C GLY A 73 0.53 17.44 11.64
N GLN A 74 1.52 16.56 11.85
CA GLN A 74 1.90 15.51 10.91
C GLN A 74 1.55 14.14 11.48
N ASP A 75 0.99 13.29 10.61
CA ASP A 75 0.64 11.92 10.93
C ASP A 75 1.89 11.06 11.15
N VAL A 76 1.88 10.26 12.22
CA VAL A 76 2.95 9.33 12.58
C VAL A 76 2.49 7.91 12.34
N TRP A 77 3.04 7.29 11.29
CA TRP A 77 2.71 5.94 10.85
C TRP A 77 3.68 4.93 11.44
N THR A 78 3.15 3.90 12.10
CA THR A 78 3.95 2.80 12.67
C THR A 78 3.61 1.50 11.96
N LEU A 79 4.64 0.77 11.53
CA LEU A 79 4.50 -0.52 10.85
C LEU A 79 3.98 -1.60 11.80
N VAL A 80 3.06 -2.44 11.33
CA VAL A 80 2.59 -3.65 12.02
C VAL A 80 3.54 -4.81 11.65
N PRO A 81 4.03 -5.63 12.61
CA PRO A 81 3.55 -5.81 13.98
C PRO A 81 4.00 -4.74 14.97
N GLU A 82 3.09 -4.38 15.88
CA GLU A 82 3.34 -3.45 16.99
C GLU A 82 3.01 -4.15 18.32
N ASN A 83 3.79 -3.88 19.38
CA ASN A 83 3.61 -4.49 20.70
C ASN A 83 3.61 -3.43 21.80
N PHE A 84 2.71 -3.60 22.76
CA PHE A 84 2.56 -2.76 23.94
C PHE A 84 2.78 -3.64 25.16
N TYR A 85 3.64 -3.17 26.07
CA TYR A 85 4.04 -3.91 27.25
C TYR A 85 3.62 -3.15 28.50
N PHE A 86 3.29 -3.90 29.56
CA PHE A 86 3.23 -3.36 30.90
C PHE A 86 4.63 -2.99 31.40
N ASP A 87 4.70 -2.17 32.46
CA ASP A 87 5.97 -1.76 33.08
C ASP A 87 6.83 -2.94 33.57
N ASN A 88 6.21 -4.10 33.82
CA ASN A 88 6.91 -5.33 34.20
C ASN A 88 7.49 -6.13 33.00
N GLY A 89 7.36 -5.60 31.78
CA GLY A 89 7.85 -6.24 30.55
C GLY A 89 6.94 -7.33 29.97
N THR A 90 5.79 -7.59 30.58
CA THR A 90 4.80 -8.55 30.03
C THR A 90 4.04 -7.90 28.89
N LEU A 91 3.80 -8.63 27.80
CA LEU A 91 2.97 -8.16 26.69
C LEU A 91 1.56 -7.89 27.21
N ASP A 92 1.09 -6.66 27.05
CA ASP A 92 -0.29 -6.28 27.30
C ASP A 92 -1.14 -6.65 26.08
N PHE A 93 -0.85 -6.00 24.94
CA PHE A 93 -1.47 -6.28 23.66
C PHE A 93 -0.54 -5.91 22.49
N GLY A 94 -0.95 -6.24 21.27
CA GLY A 94 -0.27 -5.82 20.04
C GLY A 94 -1.16 -5.96 18.81
N TYR A 95 -0.71 -5.42 17.68
CA TYR A 95 -1.36 -5.60 16.38
C TYR A 95 -0.57 -6.57 15.52
N ARG A 96 -1.27 -7.37 14.74
CA ARG A 96 -0.74 -8.30 13.74
C ARG A 96 -1.58 -8.22 12.49
N PHE A 97 -1.04 -8.74 11.40
CA PHE A 97 -1.83 -8.98 10.20
C PHE A 97 -1.31 -10.21 9.47
N ASP A 98 -2.21 -10.79 8.68
CA ASP A 98 -1.91 -11.71 7.59
C ASP A 98 -2.70 -11.26 6.35
N PHE A 99 -2.32 -11.80 5.19
CA PHE A 99 -3.00 -11.48 3.95
C PHE A 99 -2.97 -12.66 3.00
N THR A 100 -3.97 -12.72 2.13
CA THR A 100 -3.99 -13.52 0.92
C THR A 100 -4.02 -12.58 -0.29
N ARG A 101 -4.07 -13.14 -1.49
CA ARG A 101 -4.32 -12.34 -2.70
C ARG A 101 -5.70 -11.65 -2.72
N ASN A 102 -6.64 -12.09 -1.86
CA ASN A 102 -8.03 -11.63 -1.88
C ASN A 102 -8.39 -10.78 -0.68
N ASP A 103 -7.62 -10.82 0.40
CA ASP A 103 -8.00 -10.19 1.65
C ASP A 103 -6.79 -9.91 2.55
N ILE A 104 -6.96 -8.92 3.43
CA ILE A 104 -6.01 -8.58 4.48
C ILE A 104 -6.77 -8.65 5.80
N ASN A 105 -6.29 -9.46 6.74
CA ASN A 105 -6.86 -9.54 8.07
C ASN A 105 -5.90 -8.89 9.08
N VAL A 106 -6.37 -7.83 9.73
CA VAL A 106 -5.64 -7.14 10.81
C VAL A 106 -6.33 -7.47 12.12
N TYR A 107 -5.56 -7.83 13.15
CA TYR A 107 -6.11 -8.28 14.42
C TYR A 107 -5.23 -7.89 15.61
N MET A 108 -5.86 -7.80 16.77
CA MET A 108 -5.17 -7.60 18.03
C MET A 108 -4.82 -8.93 18.69
N VAL A 109 -3.67 -8.98 19.37
CA VAL A 109 -3.22 -10.10 20.20
C VAL A 109 -2.99 -9.60 21.62
N GLY A 110 -3.33 -10.39 22.64
CA GLY A 110 -3.18 -9.98 24.04
C GLY A 110 -4.02 -10.86 24.98
N ASN A 111 -3.79 -10.71 26.29
CA ASN A 111 -4.49 -11.54 27.28
C ASN A 111 -5.92 -11.05 27.56
N ASN A 112 -6.12 -9.73 27.73
CA ASN A 112 -7.41 -9.12 27.99
C ASN A 112 -7.65 -7.93 27.05
N LEU A 113 -8.00 -8.22 25.80
CA LEU A 113 -8.22 -7.18 24.79
C LEU A 113 -9.40 -6.26 25.11
N GLN A 114 -10.38 -6.71 25.90
CA GLN A 114 -11.51 -5.89 26.30
C GLN A 114 -11.09 -4.75 27.26
N SER A 115 -10.02 -4.93 28.04
CA SER A 115 -9.50 -3.88 28.93
C SER A 115 -8.59 -2.87 28.25
N VAL A 116 -8.16 -3.13 27.01
CA VAL A 116 -7.34 -2.18 26.25
C VAL A 116 -8.09 -0.86 26.07
N SER A 117 -7.40 0.28 26.14
CA SER A 117 -8.02 1.60 25.94
C SER A 117 -8.77 1.66 24.61
N THR A 118 -9.87 2.41 24.58
CA THR A 118 -10.59 2.70 23.35
C THR A 118 -9.74 3.44 22.33
N ASP A 119 -8.70 4.17 22.76
CA ASP A 119 -7.79 4.89 21.86
C ASP A 119 -6.97 3.95 20.96
N PHE A 120 -6.83 2.68 21.34
CA PHE A 120 -6.23 1.62 20.54
C PHE A 120 -7.28 0.72 19.89
N ARG A 121 -8.55 0.83 20.25
CA ARG A 121 -9.59 -0.10 19.76
C ARG A 121 -10.59 0.52 18.83
N VAL A 122 -10.85 1.81 18.92
CA VAL A 122 -11.95 2.46 18.22
C VAL A 122 -11.38 3.36 17.15
N ASN A 123 -11.97 3.31 15.95
CA ASN A 123 -11.65 4.17 14.81
C ASN A 123 -10.14 4.25 14.52
N GLN A 124 -9.46 3.12 14.58
CA GLN A 124 -8.06 3.01 14.19
C GLN A 124 -7.96 3.19 12.67
N VAL A 125 -7.07 4.09 12.24
CA VAL A 125 -6.78 4.30 10.82
C VAL A 125 -5.60 3.41 10.44
N LEU A 126 -5.84 2.54 9.47
CA LEU A 126 -4.84 1.64 8.92
C LEU A 126 -4.54 2.07 7.48
N ARG A 127 -3.27 2.25 7.16
CA ARG A 127 -2.79 2.55 5.82
C ARG A 127 -2.14 1.29 5.25
N ILE A 128 -2.74 0.77 4.20
CA ILE A 128 -2.36 -0.45 3.52
C ILE A 128 -1.57 -0.06 2.28
N VAL A 129 -0.41 -0.69 2.09
CA VAL A 129 0.47 -0.50 0.94
C VAL A 129 0.64 -1.85 0.26
N ILE A 130 0.15 -1.97 -0.96
CA ILE A 130 0.39 -3.11 -1.84
C ILE A 130 1.64 -2.78 -2.65
N VAL A 131 2.72 -3.52 -2.36
CA VAL A 131 4.00 -3.39 -3.03
C VAL A 131 4.06 -4.45 -4.13
N PRO A 132 4.18 -4.05 -5.41
CA PRO A 132 4.21 -5.01 -6.49
C PRO A 132 5.43 -5.94 -6.43
N GLY A 133 5.27 -7.20 -6.81
CA GLY A 133 6.32 -8.20 -6.65
C GLY A 133 7.59 -7.97 -7.47
N ASN A 134 7.50 -7.25 -8.58
CA ASN A 134 8.65 -6.84 -9.40
C ASN A 134 9.44 -5.66 -8.78
N PHE A 135 8.93 -5.08 -7.69
CA PHE A 135 9.47 -3.90 -7.05
C PHE A 135 10.64 -4.26 -6.11
N SER A 136 11.85 -4.28 -6.69
CA SER A 136 13.09 -4.56 -5.95
C SER A 136 13.77 -3.27 -5.49
N ILE A 137 13.48 -2.81 -4.27
CA ILE A 137 14.22 -1.70 -3.65
C ILE A 137 14.59 -2.02 -2.20
N ALA A 138 15.86 -1.80 -1.86
CA ALA A 138 16.35 -1.80 -0.49
C ALA A 138 15.93 -0.48 0.19
N VAL A 139 14.82 -0.50 0.92
CA VAL A 139 14.32 0.61 1.74
C VAL A 139 14.05 0.15 3.17
N ASP A 140 14.15 1.08 4.14
CA ASP A 140 13.70 0.78 5.50
C ASP A 140 12.16 0.74 5.54
N LYS A 141 11.62 -0.48 5.61
CA LYS A 141 10.18 -0.71 5.66
C LYS A 141 9.53 -0.14 6.92
N ASN A 142 10.29 0.10 7.98
CA ASN A 142 9.77 0.75 9.20
C ASN A 142 9.53 2.25 8.98
N ASN A 143 10.18 2.85 7.99
CA ASN A 143 9.99 4.24 7.61
C ASN A 143 8.97 4.35 6.46
N TYR A 144 7.72 4.62 6.82
CA TYR A 144 6.63 4.84 5.86
C TYR A 144 7.00 5.85 4.75
N ASN A 145 7.65 6.96 5.10
CA ASN A 145 7.97 8.01 4.14
C ASN A 145 8.99 7.53 3.09
N GLU A 146 9.94 6.67 3.48
CA GLU A 146 10.88 6.05 2.54
C GLU A 146 10.18 5.07 1.60
N VAL A 147 9.28 4.24 2.14
CA VAL A 147 8.51 3.28 1.34
C VAL A 147 7.69 3.99 0.27
N ILE A 148 6.92 5.01 0.64
CA ILE A 148 6.06 5.75 -0.31
C ILE A 148 6.83 6.56 -1.32
N ALA A 149 7.94 7.18 -0.90
CA ALA A 149 8.83 7.88 -1.82
C ALA A 149 9.43 6.91 -2.84
N ALA A 150 9.82 5.71 -2.43
CA ALA A 150 10.34 4.68 -3.31
C ALA A 150 9.27 4.24 -4.32
N LEU A 151 8.05 3.97 -3.85
CA LEU A 151 6.90 3.56 -4.69
C LEU A 151 6.35 4.70 -5.58
N ASN A 152 6.90 5.92 -5.47
CA ASN A 152 6.46 7.11 -6.20
C ASN A 152 4.95 7.42 -6.01
N VAL A 153 4.42 7.10 -4.83
CA VAL A 153 3.02 7.39 -4.47
C VAL A 153 2.95 8.78 -3.86
N LYS A 154 1.96 9.59 -4.29
CA LYS A 154 1.73 10.92 -3.71
C LYS A 154 0.58 10.83 -2.72
N GLU A 155 0.67 11.60 -1.64
CA GLU A 155 -0.36 11.59 -0.57
C GLU A 155 -1.78 11.86 -1.10
N LYS A 156 -1.92 12.73 -2.11
CA LYS A 156 -3.21 13.03 -2.75
C LYS A 156 -3.85 11.86 -3.49
N ASP A 157 -3.04 10.84 -3.82
CA ASP A 157 -3.47 9.66 -4.57
C ASP A 157 -3.88 8.51 -3.62
N ILE A 158 -3.66 8.67 -2.31
CA ILE A 158 -4.08 7.71 -1.28
C ILE A 158 -5.59 7.83 -1.08
N GLN A 159 -6.29 6.73 -1.31
CA GLN A 159 -7.75 6.68 -1.19
C GLN A 159 -8.16 6.37 0.25
N LYS A 160 -9.24 6.99 0.72
CA LYS A 160 -9.91 6.61 1.98
C LYS A 160 -11.12 5.77 1.63
N ILE A 161 -11.12 4.51 2.07
CA ILE A 161 -12.15 3.54 1.72
C ILE A 161 -12.99 3.24 2.95
N GLU A 162 -14.28 3.55 2.84
CA GLU A 162 -15.32 3.12 3.78
C GLU A 162 -15.96 1.85 3.20
N PHE A 163 -16.05 0.81 4.03
CA PHE A 163 -16.68 -0.47 3.68
C PHE A 163 -17.96 -0.65 4.49
#